data_AF-V4TGF1-F1
#
_entry.id   AF-V4TGF1-F1
#
_cell.length_a   1.000
_cell.length_b   1.000
_cell.length_c   1.000
_cell.angle_alpha   90.00
_cell.angle_beta   90.00
_cell.angle_gamma   90.00
#
_symmetry.space_group_name_H-M   'P 1'
#
loop_
_entity.id
_entity.type
_entity.pdbx_description
1 polymer ?
#
loop_
_entity_poly.entity_id
_entity_poly.type
_entity_poly.pdbx_seq_one_letter_code
_entity_poly.pdbx_strand_id
1 'polypeptide(L)'
;MADSSKRPVSRSQLNIEKESRAVNEKAASLIECMVRDHMQPVECSPLHEIVCFKNVETLQLALIGDPRRRIQIDLLESYKILRCSCCSRSGHSLLPSLHDTSILYNLAQEHGDHINLHDWYQSFKSKVCSSRSKGKHKSKQSPLPKKRKDMNEPDKPCEASIQARFCKAVTELQITGLIRMPTKRRPDFVQRVAFGL
;
A
#
# COMPACT_ATOMS: atom_id res chain seq x y z
N MET A 1 -60.01 -57.97 -47.86
CA MET A 1 -58.55 -58.19 -47.68
C MET A 1 -57.90 -56.83 -47.81
N ALA A 2 -57.13 -56.27 -46.89
CA ALA A 2 -56.62 -56.74 -45.62
C ALA A 2 -56.54 -55.54 -44.65
N ASP A 3 -56.64 -55.89 -43.39
CA ASP A 3 -56.47 -55.07 -42.19
C ASP A 3 -55.02 -54.61 -42.05
N SER A 4 -54.82 -53.36 -41.60
CA SER A 4 -53.53 -52.88 -41.11
C SER A 4 -53.73 -51.91 -39.94
N SER A 5 -54.07 -52.49 -38.79
CA SER A 5 -53.54 -52.17 -37.45
C SER A 5 -52.93 -50.77 -37.26
N LYS A 6 -53.76 -49.81 -36.82
CA LYS A 6 -53.27 -48.59 -36.16
C LYS A 6 -52.95 -48.93 -34.70
N ARG A 7 -51.65 -49.15 -34.40
CA ARG A 7 -51.15 -49.44 -33.06
C ARG A 7 -51.44 -48.29 -32.07
N PRO A 8 -51.80 -48.58 -30.81
CA PRO A 8 -52.04 -47.57 -29.77
C PRO A 8 -50.72 -47.17 -29.10
N VAL A 9 -49.87 -46.40 -29.79
CA VAL A 9 -48.54 -46.00 -29.23
C VAL A 9 -48.56 -44.60 -28.61
N SER A 10 -49.54 -43.74 -28.92
CA SER A 10 -49.50 -42.33 -28.50
C SER A 10 -50.02 -42.05 -27.08
N ARG A 11 -50.91 -42.89 -26.55
CA ARG A 11 -51.49 -42.69 -25.19
C ARG A 11 -50.56 -43.13 -24.07
N SER A 12 -49.75 -44.16 -24.31
CA SER A 12 -48.76 -44.65 -23.35
C SER A 12 -47.58 -43.69 -23.22
N GLN A 13 -47.07 -43.15 -24.34
CA GLN A 13 -45.99 -42.15 -24.33
C GLN A 13 -46.38 -40.86 -23.59
N LEU A 14 -47.59 -40.33 -23.83
CA LEU A 14 -48.09 -39.14 -23.12
C LEU A 14 -48.28 -39.38 -21.62
N ASN A 15 -48.66 -40.59 -21.20
CA ASN A 15 -48.75 -40.95 -19.78
C ASN A 15 -47.37 -41.08 -19.13
N ILE A 16 -46.40 -41.67 -19.83
CA ILE A 16 -45.01 -41.77 -19.37
C ILE A 16 -44.37 -40.39 -19.22
N GLU A 17 -44.62 -39.47 -20.17
CA GLU A 17 -44.15 -38.08 -20.07
C GLU A 17 -44.82 -37.32 -18.91
N LYS A 18 -46.11 -37.57 -18.65
CA LYS A 18 -46.85 -36.96 -17.55
C LYS A 18 -46.40 -37.50 -16.18
N GLU A 19 -46.17 -38.80 -16.07
CA GLU A 19 -45.59 -39.41 -14.86
C GLU A 19 -44.15 -38.93 -14.65
N SER A 20 -43.34 -38.86 -15.70
CA SER A 20 -41.99 -38.30 -15.64
C SER A 20 -42.02 -36.84 -15.15
N ARG A 21 -42.94 -36.01 -15.67
CA ARG A 21 -43.11 -34.63 -15.20
C ARG A 21 -43.52 -34.56 -13.73
N ALA A 22 -44.46 -35.39 -13.29
CA ALA A 22 -44.90 -35.43 -11.89
C ALA A 22 -43.80 -35.93 -10.93
N VAL A 23 -42.98 -36.89 -11.36
CA VAL A 23 -41.80 -37.34 -10.61
C VAL A 23 -40.76 -36.22 -10.54
N ASN A 24 -40.53 -35.50 -11.64
CA ASN A 24 -39.62 -34.35 -11.67
C ASN A 24 -40.11 -33.21 -10.76
N GLU A 25 -41.41 -32.94 -10.72
CA GLU A 25 -42.01 -31.95 -9.81
C GLU A 25 -41.81 -32.35 -8.34
N LYS A 26 -41.99 -33.63 -7.99
CA LYS A 26 -41.73 -34.13 -6.63
C LYS A 26 -40.24 -34.09 -6.27
N ALA A 27 -39.36 -34.41 -7.22
CA ALA A 27 -37.92 -34.31 -7.03
C ALA A 27 -37.50 -32.84 -6.83
N ALA A 28 -38.06 -31.92 -7.61
CA ALA A 28 -37.84 -30.48 -7.45
C ALA A 28 -38.33 -29.98 -6.09
N SER A 29 -39.52 -30.39 -5.64
CA SER A 29 -40.02 -29.99 -4.32
C SER A 29 -39.18 -30.55 -3.18
N LEU A 30 -38.66 -31.78 -3.33
CA LEU A 30 -37.76 -32.36 -2.34
C LEU A 30 -36.46 -31.55 -2.23
N ILE A 31 -35.84 -31.20 -3.37
CA ILE A 31 -34.63 -30.38 -3.41
C ILE A 31 -34.91 -29.00 -2.81
N GLU A 32 -36.06 -28.39 -3.13
CA GLU A 32 -36.46 -27.10 -2.58
C GLU A 32 -36.59 -27.14 -1.05
N CYS A 33 -37.23 -28.18 -0.50
CA CYS A 33 -37.28 -28.40 0.94
C CYS A 33 -35.89 -28.60 1.54
N MET A 34 -35.02 -29.41 0.92
CA MET A 34 -33.67 -29.65 1.42
C MET A 34 -32.83 -28.37 1.46
N VAL A 35 -32.90 -27.53 0.42
CA VAL A 35 -32.19 -26.26 0.37
C VAL A 35 -32.73 -25.31 1.45
N ARG A 36 -34.06 -25.16 1.53
CA ARG A 36 -34.70 -24.26 2.50
C ARG A 36 -34.41 -24.67 3.95
N ASP A 37 -34.52 -25.95 4.24
CA ASP A 37 -34.54 -26.44 5.63
C ASP A 37 -33.12 -26.77 6.14
N HIS A 38 -32.14 -27.02 5.26
CA HIS A 38 -30.80 -27.47 5.66
C HIS A 38 -29.63 -26.66 5.09
N MET A 39 -29.76 -25.95 3.96
CA MET A 39 -28.66 -25.16 3.40
C MET A 39 -28.68 -23.72 3.91
N GLN A 40 -28.50 -23.57 5.22
CA GLN A 40 -28.37 -22.26 5.85
C GLN A 40 -26.92 -21.78 5.86
N PRO A 41 -26.67 -20.45 5.85
CA PRO A 41 -25.34 -19.90 6.06
C PRO A 41 -24.72 -20.41 7.36
N VAL A 42 -23.41 -20.62 7.37
CA VAL A 42 -22.71 -21.13 8.56
C VAL A 42 -22.83 -20.17 9.75
N GLU A 43 -23.04 -18.89 9.46
CA GLU A 43 -23.28 -17.83 10.44
C GLU A 43 -24.56 -18.04 11.27
N CYS A 44 -25.49 -18.88 10.81
CA CYS A 44 -26.69 -19.24 11.57
C CYS A 44 -26.43 -20.27 12.68
N SER A 45 -25.25 -20.91 12.69
CA SER A 45 -24.84 -21.83 13.75
C SER A 45 -24.16 -21.06 14.89
N PRO A 46 -24.53 -21.32 16.16
CA PRO A 46 -23.82 -20.74 17.29
C PRO A 46 -22.36 -21.21 17.28
N LEU A 47 -21.44 -20.31 17.68
CA LEU A 47 -20.01 -20.57 17.79
C LEU A 47 -19.33 -21.04 16.48
N HIS A 48 -19.88 -20.69 15.32
CA HIS A 48 -19.29 -21.03 14.02
C HIS A 48 -17.89 -20.45 13.82
N GLU A 49 -17.55 -19.35 14.49
CA GLU A 49 -16.26 -18.67 14.43
C GLU A 49 -15.09 -19.53 14.93
N ILE A 50 -15.37 -20.57 15.74
CA ILE A 50 -14.35 -21.51 16.22
C ILE A 50 -13.83 -22.39 15.08
N VAL A 51 -14.70 -22.74 14.13
CA VAL A 51 -14.39 -23.66 13.02
C VAL A 51 -14.27 -22.96 11.67
N CYS A 52 -14.73 -21.71 11.56
CA CYS A 52 -14.71 -20.94 10.32
C CYS A 52 -13.87 -19.67 10.45
N PHE A 53 -12.87 -19.53 9.58
CA PHE A 53 -12.07 -18.31 9.45
C PHE A 53 -12.66 -17.39 8.38
N LYS A 54 -13.01 -16.16 8.75
CA LYS A 54 -13.68 -15.19 7.87
C LYS A 54 -12.82 -14.02 7.40
N ASN A 55 -11.64 -13.80 8.00
CA ASN A 55 -10.81 -12.64 7.69
C ASN A 55 -10.01 -12.84 6.38
N VAL A 56 -10.73 -12.79 5.26
CA VAL A 56 -10.18 -12.98 3.91
C VAL A 56 -9.14 -11.92 3.59
N GLU A 57 -9.32 -10.67 4.05
CA GLU A 57 -8.36 -9.58 3.80
C GLU A 57 -6.97 -9.89 4.37
N THR A 58 -6.91 -10.38 5.61
CA THR A 58 -5.63 -10.76 6.25
C THR A 58 -4.96 -11.90 5.48
N LEU A 59 -5.75 -12.88 5.03
CA LEU A 59 -5.25 -13.99 4.23
C LEU A 59 -4.76 -13.53 2.85
N GLN A 60 -5.50 -12.65 2.18
CA GLN A 60 -5.13 -12.08 0.89
C GLN A 60 -3.83 -11.26 1.00
N LEU A 61 -3.71 -10.42 2.03
CA LEU A 61 -2.49 -9.67 2.30
C LEU A 61 -1.29 -10.58 2.55
N ALA A 62 -1.49 -11.71 3.26
CA ALA A 62 -0.44 -12.67 3.55
C ALA A 62 -0.05 -13.53 2.33
N LEU A 63 -1.00 -13.92 1.49
CA LEU A 63 -0.79 -14.85 0.39
C LEU A 63 -0.42 -14.17 -0.94
N ILE A 64 -1.11 -13.09 -1.30
CA ILE A 64 -0.92 -12.43 -2.60
C ILE A 64 0.22 -11.43 -2.48
N GLY A 65 0.23 -10.64 -1.40
CA GLY A 65 1.21 -9.60 -1.14
C GLY A 65 1.21 -8.47 -2.20
N ASP A 66 1.50 -7.24 -1.76
CA ASP A 66 1.83 -6.13 -2.66
C ASP A 66 3.07 -5.42 -2.11
N PRO A 67 4.27 -5.97 -2.34
CA PRO A 67 5.48 -5.49 -1.68
C PRO A 67 5.81 -4.07 -2.10
N ARG A 68 5.55 -3.70 -3.37
CA ARG A 68 5.84 -2.35 -3.86
C ARG A 68 4.90 -1.33 -3.20
N ARG A 69 3.59 -1.57 -3.22
CA ARG A 69 2.64 -0.67 -2.55
C ARG A 69 2.92 -0.59 -1.06
N ARG A 70 3.26 -1.73 -0.43
CA ARG A 70 3.59 -1.77 1.00
C ARG A 70 4.78 -0.88 1.32
N ILE A 71 5.87 -0.97 0.57
CA ILE A 71 7.04 -0.09 0.76
C ILE A 71 6.65 1.39 0.61
N GLN A 72 5.81 1.75 -0.37
CA GLN A 72 5.36 3.13 -0.55
C GLN A 72 4.57 3.63 0.66
N ILE A 73 3.59 2.85 1.12
CA ILE A 73 2.78 3.18 2.30
C ILE A 73 3.69 3.32 3.52
N ASP A 74 4.59 2.35 3.73
CA ASP A 74 5.47 2.31 4.89
C ASP A 74 6.47 3.50 4.89
N LEU A 75 6.91 3.98 3.73
CA LEU A 75 7.76 5.17 3.63
C LEU A 75 7.00 6.47 3.93
N LEU A 76 5.75 6.60 3.46
CA LEU A 76 4.91 7.78 3.74
C LEU A 76 4.38 7.79 5.18
N GLU A 77 4.03 6.61 5.70
CA GLU A 77 3.38 6.42 7.00
C GLU A 77 4.28 5.70 8.01
N SER A 78 5.60 5.91 7.91
CA SER A 78 6.61 5.25 8.76
C SER A 78 6.33 5.38 10.27
N TYR A 79 5.64 6.44 10.69
CA TYR A 79 5.22 6.67 12.07
C TYR A 79 4.27 5.58 12.61
N LYS A 80 3.43 4.95 11.76
CA LYS A 80 2.52 3.86 12.15
C LYS A 80 3.27 2.60 12.58
N ILE A 81 4.44 2.37 11.97
CA ILE A 81 5.28 1.19 12.20
C ILE A 81 6.29 1.45 13.31
N LEU A 82 7.02 2.57 13.23
CA LEU A 82 8.11 2.86 14.16
C LEU A 82 7.63 3.25 15.57
N ARG A 83 6.43 3.84 15.68
CA ARG A 83 5.79 4.22 16.95
C ARG A 83 6.70 4.98 17.94
N CYS A 84 7.67 5.76 17.45
CA CYS A 84 8.55 6.56 18.30
C CYS A 84 7.80 7.74 18.92
N SER A 85 8.27 8.21 20.08
CA SER A 85 7.84 9.47 20.70
C SER A 85 8.07 10.70 19.81
N CYS A 86 9.01 10.60 18.87
CA CYS A 86 9.38 11.64 17.92
C CYS A 86 8.34 11.88 16.82
N CYS A 87 7.65 10.83 16.36
CA CYS A 87 6.72 10.85 15.23
C CYS A 87 5.24 10.81 15.67
N SER A 88 4.97 10.47 16.94
CA SER A 88 3.60 10.39 17.46
C SER A 88 2.92 11.76 17.66
N ARG A 89 3.70 12.84 17.79
CA ARG A 89 3.20 14.19 18.09
C ARG A 89 2.95 15.08 16.86
N SER A 90 3.37 14.67 15.66
CA SER A 90 3.47 15.56 14.50
C SER A 90 2.43 15.34 13.39
N GLY A 91 1.54 14.36 13.51
CA GLY A 91 0.57 14.05 12.45
C GLY A 91 1.23 13.86 11.07
N HIS A 92 0.53 14.29 10.01
CA HIS A 92 0.99 14.23 8.60
C HIS A 92 2.15 15.20 8.25
N SER A 93 2.75 15.90 9.22
CA SER A 93 3.79 16.88 8.96
C SER A 93 5.17 16.22 8.82
N LEU A 94 5.90 16.56 7.76
CA LEU A 94 7.26 16.07 7.50
C LEU A 94 8.26 16.61 8.53
N LEU A 95 8.57 15.78 9.51
CA LEU A 95 9.57 16.07 10.53
C LEU A 95 10.99 15.80 10.04
N PRO A 96 11.98 16.62 10.45
CA PRO A 96 13.39 16.35 10.14
C PRO A 96 13.96 15.13 10.88
N SER A 97 13.26 14.61 11.89
CA SER A 97 13.65 13.41 12.64
C SER A 97 13.24 12.11 11.95
N LEU A 98 12.48 12.18 10.85
CA LEU A 98 12.15 11.02 10.03
C LEU A 98 13.41 10.44 9.38
N HIS A 99 13.34 9.17 8.99
CA HIS A 99 14.40 8.55 8.21
C HIS A 99 14.56 9.27 6.87
N ASP A 100 15.80 9.46 6.41
CA ASP A 100 16.10 10.26 5.20
C ASP A 100 15.32 9.78 3.98
N THR A 101 15.21 8.47 3.80
CA THR A 101 14.47 7.83 2.70
C THR A 101 12.97 8.14 2.74
N SER A 102 12.37 8.18 3.94
CA SER A 102 10.99 8.61 4.11
C SER A 102 10.82 10.10 3.80
N ILE A 103 11.75 10.95 4.25
CA ILE A 103 11.72 12.39 3.93
C ILE A 103 11.79 12.58 2.41
N LEU A 104 12.75 11.93 1.76
CA LEU A 104 12.97 12.05 0.33
C LEU A 104 11.79 11.54 -0.49
N TYR A 105 11.21 10.39 -0.11
CA TYR A 105 10.05 9.82 -0.78
C TYR A 105 8.79 10.67 -0.64
N ASN A 106 8.59 11.30 0.52
CA ASN A 106 7.51 12.26 0.72
C ASN A 106 7.71 13.51 -0.15
N LEU A 107 8.90 14.10 -0.15
CA LEU A 107 9.22 15.26 -1.00
C LEU A 107 9.02 14.92 -2.49
N ALA A 108 9.33 13.69 -2.92
CA ALA A 108 9.11 13.24 -4.28
C ALA A 108 7.64 13.25 -4.71
N GLN A 109 6.67 13.18 -3.78
CA GLN A 109 5.24 13.22 -4.11
C GLN A 109 4.79 14.59 -4.62
N GLU A 110 5.51 15.66 -4.25
CA GLU A 110 5.24 17.04 -4.69
C GLU A 110 5.64 17.26 -6.16
N HIS A 111 6.40 16.32 -6.74
CA HIS A 111 6.85 16.36 -8.12
C HIS A 111 6.01 15.43 -9.01
N GLY A 112 5.91 15.78 -10.29
CA GLY A 112 5.38 14.89 -11.33
C GLY A 112 6.37 13.76 -11.69
N ASP A 113 6.27 13.24 -12.91
CA ASP A 113 7.04 12.06 -13.34
C ASP A 113 8.56 12.22 -13.25
N HIS A 114 9.05 13.45 -13.44
CA HIS A 114 10.47 13.76 -13.44
C HIS A 114 10.77 14.74 -12.31
N ILE A 115 11.79 14.41 -11.52
CA ILE A 115 12.26 15.18 -10.38
C ILE A 115 13.61 15.77 -10.74
N ASN A 116 13.73 17.10 -10.67
CA ASN A 116 15.03 17.77 -10.79
C ASN A 116 15.88 17.44 -9.55
N LEU A 117 17.08 16.89 -9.76
CA LEU A 117 17.96 16.45 -8.67
C LEU A 117 18.41 17.59 -7.77
N HIS A 118 18.70 18.76 -8.34
CA HIS A 118 19.15 19.92 -7.58
C HIS A 118 18.03 20.42 -6.67
N ASP A 119 16.83 20.61 -7.20
CA ASP A 119 15.70 21.10 -6.43
C ASP A 119 15.30 20.13 -5.33
N TRP A 120 15.32 18.82 -5.63
CA TRP A 120 15.04 17.78 -4.64
C TRP A 120 16.08 17.75 -3.51
N TYR A 121 17.36 17.93 -3.85
CA TYR A 121 18.42 18.10 -2.86
C TYR A 121 18.23 19.35 -1.99
N GLN A 122 17.89 20.51 -2.58
CA GLN A 122 17.66 21.73 -1.81
C GLN A 122 16.46 21.59 -0.86
N SER A 123 15.36 20.97 -1.33
CA SER A 123 14.19 20.66 -0.48
C SER A 123 14.56 19.75 0.68
N PHE A 124 15.33 18.69 0.42
CA PHE A 124 15.82 17.78 1.47
C PHE A 124 16.73 18.50 2.48
N LYS A 125 17.72 19.26 1.99
CA LYS A 125 18.64 20.06 2.82
C LYS A 125 17.86 21.02 3.71
N SER A 126 16.89 21.72 3.15
CA SER A 126 16.02 22.65 3.89
C SER A 126 15.29 21.94 5.04
N LYS A 127 14.66 20.79 4.78
CA LYS A 127 13.94 20.03 5.82
C LYS A 127 14.89 19.54 6.92
N VAL A 128 15.99 18.88 6.57
CA VAL A 128 16.92 18.30 7.55
C VAL A 128 17.58 19.38 8.40
N CYS A 129 17.99 20.51 7.80
CA CYS A 129 18.65 21.62 8.51
C CYS A 129 17.69 22.47 9.36
N SER A 130 16.41 22.56 8.99
CA SER A 130 15.41 23.37 9.72
C SER A 130 15.14 22.88 11.15
N SER A 131 15.53 21.65 11.50
CA SER A 131 15.46 21.15 12.89
C SER A 131 16.47 21.78 13.84
N ARG A 132 17.58 22.29 13.32
CA ARG A 132 18.73 22.69 14.15
C ARG A 132 18.86 24.20 14.35
N SER A 133 18.06 25.02 13.67
CA SER A 133 18.22 26.49 13.65
C SER A 133 17.22 27.27 14.52
N LYS A 134 16.21 26.65 15.14
CA LYS A 134 15.26 27.34 16.04
C LYS A 134 15.82 27.57 17.46
N GLY A 135 17.06 28.02 17.54
CA GLY A 135 17.72 28.33 18.81
C GLY A 135 18.93 29.23 18.62
N LYS A 136 18.72 30.50 18.22
CA LYS A 136 19.39 31.70 18.76
C LYS A 136 19.14 32.94 17.88
N HIS A 137 18.28 33.81 18.42
CA HIS A 137 18.41 35.25 18.61
C HIS A 137 19.21 36.12 17.61
N LYS A 138 18.56 37.22 17.20
CA LYS A 138 19.16 38.44 16.65
C LYS A 138 20.36 38.91 17.51
N SER A 139 21.50 39.21 16.89
CA SER A 139 22.40 40.27 17.35
C SER A 139 23.30 40.77 16.22
N LYS A 140 23.45 42.09 16.19
CA LYS A 140 24.12 42.91 15.17
C LYS A 140 25.66 42.76 15.21
N GLN A 141 26.26 43.22 14.10
CA GLN A 141 27.68 43.41 13.78
C GLN A 141 28.65 43.72 14.93
N SER A 142 29.84 43.12 14.90
CA SER A 142 31.17 43.79 14.89
C SER A 142 32.33 42.77 14.92
N PRO A 143 33.57 43.13 14.50
CA PRO A 143 34.59 42.18 14.03
C PRO A 143 35.64 41.76 15.09
N LEU A 144 36.04 40.48 14.99
CA LEU A 144 37.28 39.70 15.35
C LEU A 144 38.46 40.40 16.09
N PRO A 145 39.41 39.67 16.77
CA PRO A 145 39.80 38.25 16.56
C PRO A 145 40.20 37.37 17.80
N LYS A 146 40.26 36.05 17.53
CA LYS A 146 41.13 34.97 18.11
C LYS A 146 41.22 34.75 19.64
N LYS A 147 40.59 33.68 20.13
CA LYS A 147 41.25 32.68 21.01
C LYS A 147 40.44 31.37 21.06
N ARG A 148 41.16 30.24 21.00
CA ARG A 148 40.64 28.87 21.04
C ARG A 148 39.76 28.66 22.28
N LYS A 149 38.55 28.11 22.08
CA LYS A 149 37.76 27.51 23.15
C LYS A 149 37.01 26.30 22.60
N ASP A 150 37.46 25.14 23.05
CA ASP A 150 36.76 23.86 22.98
C ASP A 150 35.41 24.02 23.69
N MET A 151 34.31 24.00 22.94
CA MET A 151 32.95 23.99 23.46
C MET A 151 32.09 23.18 22.48
N ASN A 152 31.46 22.13 23.01
CA ASN A 152 30.42 21.33 22.39
C ASN A 152 29.31 22.22 21.78
N GLU A 153 29.46 22.66 20.53
CA GLU A 153 28.34 23.02 19.68
C GLU A 153 27.96 21.76 18.88
N PRO A 154 26.66 21.45 18.72
CA PRO A 154 26.27 20.38 17.81
C PRO A 154 26.64 20.83 16.40
N ASP A 155 27.74 20.27 15.88
CA ASP A 155 28.26 20.59 14.55
C ASP A 155 27.11 20.70 13.56
N LYS A 156 26.98 21.88 12.94
CA LYS A 156 26.16 22.02 11.74
C LYS A 156 26.64 20.92 10.80
N PRO A 157 25.75 20.01 10.35
CA PRO A 157 26.18 18.91 9.52
C PRO A 157 26.86 19.52 8.30
N CYS A 158 28.13 19.17 8.10
CA CYS A 158 28.90 19.64 6.96
C CYS A 158 28.08 19.38 5.68
N GLU A 159 28.14 20.28 4.70
CA GLU A 159 27.37 20.11 3.45
C GLU A 159 27.65 18.75 2.81
N ALA A 160 28.89 18.27 2.90
CA ALA A 160 29.27 16.93 2.46
C ALA A 160 28.49 15.81 3.17
N SER A 161 28.19 15.95 4.46
CA SER A 161 27.40 14.97 5.22
C SER A 161 25.94 14.94 4.76
N ILE A 162 25.34 16.11 4.50
CA ILE A 162 23.96 16.19 4.00
C ILE A 162 23.89 15.61 2.58
N GLN A 163 24.87 15.91 1.74
CA GLN A 163 24.98 15.35 0.40
C GLN A 163 25.13 13.82 0.44
N ALA A 164 25.96 13.28 1.32
CA ALA A 164 26.12 11.83 1.49
C ALA A 164 24.80 11.17 1.93
N ARG A 165 24.07 11.78 2.87
CA ARG A 165 22.74 11.31 3.32
C ARG A 165 21.73 11.31 2.16
N PHE A 166 21.71 12.39 1.38
CA PHE A 166 20.88 12.48 0.18
C PHE A 166 21.20 11.34 -0.80
N CYS A 167 22.48 11.18 -1.17
CA CYS A 167 22.90 10.12 -2.10
C CYS A 167 22.54 8.71 -1.60
N LYS A 168 22.70 8.45 -0.29
CA LYS A 168 22.29 7.18 0.34
C LYS A 168 20.79 6.96 0.19
N ALA A 169 19.97 7.94 0.56
CA ALA A 169 18.51 7.84 0.45
C ALA A 169 18.03 7.69 -1.01
N VAL A 170 18.63 8.42 -1.96
CA VAL A 170 18.35 8.24 -3.41
C VAL A 170 18.67 6.81 -3.85
N THR A 171 19.81 6.27 -3.41
CA THR A 171 20.21 4.89 -3.74
C THR A 171 19.21 3.87 -3.17
N GLU A 172 18.74 4.06 -1.93
CA GLU A 172 17.70 3.21 -1.33
C GLU A 172 16.37 3.26 -2.12
N LEU A 173 15.95 4.44 -2.57
CA LEU A 173 14.76 4.59 -3.42
C LEU A 173 14.94 3.94 -4.80
N GLN A 174 16.16 3.93 -5.34
CA GLN A 174 16.47 3.23 -6.58
C GLN A 174 16.41 1.70 -6.38
N ILE A 175 17.03 1.18 -5.31
CA ILE A 175 17.07 -0.26 -5.00
C ILE A 175 15.65 -0.81 -4.79
N THR A 176 14.79 -0.04 -4.13
CA THR A 176 13.37 -0.39 -3.94
C THR A 176 12.52 -0.27 -5.21
N GLY A 177 13.10 0.21 -6.32
CA GLY A 177 12.43 0.31 -7.62
C GLY A 177 11.40 1.44 -7.70
N LEU A 178 11.45 2.41 -6.77
CA LEU A 178 10.51 3.54 -6.74
C LEU A 178 10.92 4.66 -7.71
N ILE A 179 12.22 4.75 -8.01
CA ILE A 179 12.79 5.71 -8.95
C ILE A 179 13.75 5.05 -9.96
N ARG A 180 13.94 5.71 -11.09
CA ARG A 180 14.99 5.45 -12.08
C ARG A 180 15.99 6.59 -12.07
N MET A 181 17.27 6.22 -12.04
CA MET A 181 18.37 7.18 -12.06
C MET A 181 18.45 7.95 -13.38
N PRO A 182 19.13 9.10 -13.39
CA PRO A 182 19.27 9.92 -14.58
C PRO A 182 19.87 9.15 -15.75
N THR A 183 19.43 9.52 -16.95
CA THR A 183 19.92 8.93 -18.20
C THR A 183 20.87 9.89 -18.89
N LYS A 184 21.63 9.40 -19.87
CA LYS A 184 22.51 10.27 -20.71
C LYS A 184 21.76 11.42 -21.37
N ARG A 185 20.46 11.26 -21.65
CA ARG A 185 19.63 12.30 -22.29
C ARG A 185 19.16 13.38 -21.32
N ARG A 186 19.04 13.05 -20.02
CA ARG A 186 18.60 13.96 -18.96
C ARG A 186 19.39 13.65 -17.68
N PRO A 187 20.63 14.16 -17.56
CA PRO A 187 21.50 13.85 -16.42
C PRO A 187 21.04 14.50 -15.11
N ASP A 188 20.23 15.55 -15.18
CA ASP A 188 19.79 16.32 -14.01
C ASP A 188 18.45 15.86 -13.42
N PHE A 189 17.82 14.85 -14.03
CA PHE A 189 16.48 14.40 -13.65
C PHE A 189 16.44 12.93 -13.28
N VAL A 190 15.78 12.63 -12.17
CA VAL A 190 15.35 11.28 -11.78
C VAL A 190 13.91 11.08 -12.23
N GLN A 191 13.57 9.87 -12.66
CA GLN A 191 12.19 9.54 -13.04
C GLN A 191 11.52 8.74 -11.92
N ARG A 192 10.32 9.14 -11.52
CA ARG A 192 9.45 8.33 -10.65
C ARG A 192 8.88 7.17 -11.45
N VAL A 193 8.90 5.99 -10.84
CA VAL A 193 8.35 4.75 -11.43
C VAL A 193 7.11 4.28 -10.69
N ALA A 194 6.98 4.70 -9.43
CA ALA A 194 5.88 4.40 -8.55
C ALA A 194 4.90 5.57 -8.48
N PHE A 195 3.66 5.31 -8.91
CA PHE A 195 2.52 6.22 -8.82
C PHE A 195 1.32 5.46 -8.27
N GLY A 196 0.36 6.21 -7.71
CA GLY A 196 -0.89 5.67 -7.22
C GLY A 196 -0.72 4.98 -5.86
N LEU A 197 -1.27 5.63 -4.84
CA LEU A 197 -1.59 5.03 -3.55
C LEU A 197 -3.10 5.06 -3.35
#